data_AF-A0A1D5UXV4-F1
#
_entry.id   AF-A0A1D5UXV4-F1
#
_cell.length_a   1.000
_cell.length_b   1.000
_cell.length_c   1.000
_cell.angle_alpha   90.00
_cell.angle_beta   90.00
_cell.angle_gamma   90.00
#
_symmetry.space_group_name_H-M   'P 1'
#
loop_
_entity.id
_entity.type
_entity.pdbx_description
1 polymer ?
#
loop_
_entity_poly.entity_id
_entity_poly.type
_entity_poly.pdbx_seq_one_letter_code
_entity_poly.pdbx_strand_id
1 'polypeptide(L)'
;MAKNYGGVYNIHGWGDPYFAVNTHGHLCVRPHGRQTSPGQEIDLLSVIHQAAATTTTDDHDGKERRLQFPMILRFPDVLRHRLDSLHAAFAAAIEHTGYRSVYQGVFPVKVNQNKAVVQDMVRFGHEYGYGLEAGSKPELLIAMSCLTRGRAKPGAYLVCNGYKDKDYVALALAARAMGLNVIIVLEMEEELDIVVEQSRRLGIEPAIGVRAKLLTKLPGHFGSTAGKHGKFGLLAERIYEVARKLRGMGKLHWLKLLHFHVGSMIPSTDIVFKAACEAAGIYCALVNDCGAEAMTTLDCGGGLGVDYDGTRSGSSDMSVAYGLEEYASSIVQAVRLKCDDNGVPHPVLCTESGRAMASHHSMIILEALSAIAEPKDDGDTTEQLHAKIHELASKQQPRALLNLKGDAAAGMSTSHALDIKKHGIEMYKLGKKLAKSVMADAATIYNYHMNLSVFSLVPDFWGIQQLFPMMPVSRLHERPTRMATLVDLTCDSDGKIEKFIGGAETLPLHPLDTVSSPGGGGYYVAVLLSGAYQEALSSKHNLFGGPSLVRVLGGDDGEFILDTVDLGPTTEELIGTMRYDIKKDIGGVIEERAREKQVWEMVGTLVGNALNTMPYLVDYQPPPTA
;
A
#
# COMPACT_ATOMS: atom_id res chain seq x y z
N MET A 1 -21.73 28.60 12.31
CA MET A 1 -20.85 27.66 11.58
C MET A 1 -21.59 26.34 11.46
N ALA A 2 -21.64 25.73 10.28
CA ALA A 2 -22.13 24.36 10.15
C ALA A 2 -21.28 23.45 11.03
N LYS A 3 -21.91 22.50 11.75
CA LYS A 3 -21.18 21.52 12.54
C LYS A 3 -20.39 20.62 11.59
N ASN A 4 -19.14 20.32 11.92
CA ASN A 4 -18.28 19.44 11.13
C ASN A 4 -17.55 18.50 12.11
N TYR A 5 -17.83 17.21 11.99
CA TYR A 5 -17.29 16.14 12.82
C TYR A 5 -16.17 15.36 12.11
N GLY A 6 -15.69 15.81 10.94
CA GLY A 6 -14.53 15.22 10.25
C GLY A 6 -13.27 15.18 11.13
N GLY A 7 -13.11 16.15 12.04
CA GLY A 7 -12.01 16.19 13.01
C GLY A 7 -11.98 14.99 13.97
N VAL A 8 -13.11 14.31 14.20
CA VAL A 8 -13.17 13.06 14.99
C VAL A 8 -12.31 11.96 14.36
N TYR A 9 -12.13 11.99 13.04
CA TYR A 9 -11.36 11.03 12.26
C TYR A 9 -9.94 11.51 11.93
N ASN A 10 -9.49 12.62 12.52
CA ASN A 10 -8.21 13.29 12.21
C ASN A 10 -8.00 13.65 10.72
N ILE A 11 -9.07 13.96 9.98
CA ILE A 11 -8.95 14.32 8.54
C ILE A 11 -8.03 15.52 8.30
N HIS A 12 -7.88 16.43 9.26
CA HIS A 12 -6.96 17.56 9.12
C HIS A 12 -5.48 17.16 9.21
N GLY A 13 -5.17 16.00 9.80
CA GLY A 13 -3.81 15.49 9.89
C GLY A 13 -3.38 14.75 8.62
N TRP A 14 -4.08 13.66 8.27
CA TRP A 14 -3.73 12.79 7.13
C TRP A 14 -4.42 13.20 5.82
N GLY A 15 -5.51 13.97 5.90
CA GLY A 15 -6.33 14.30 4.74
C GLY A 15 -5.80 15.46 3.91
N ASP A 16 -5.12 16.42 4.54
CA ASP A 16 -4.50 17.54 3.81
C ASP A 16 -3.35 17.03 2.91
N PRO A 17 -3.27 17.47 1.63
CA PRO A 17 -4.09 18.51 1.00
C PRO A 17 -5.30 18.01 0.21
N TYR A 18 -5.56 16.71 0.16
CA TYR A 18 -6.44 16.07 -0.83
C TYR A 18 -7.86 15.79 -0.36
N PHE A 19 -8.10 15.72 0.94
CA PHE A 19 -9.40 15.32 1.50
C PHE A 19 -9.91 16.40 2.45
N ALA A 20 -11.20 16.70 2.33
CA ALA A 20 -11.88 17.66 3.18
C ALA A 20 -13.35 17.24 3.38
N VAL A 21 -14.02 17.90 4.31
CA VAL A 21 -15.46 17.74 4.51
C VAL A 21 -16.15 19.02 4.05
N ASN A 22 -17.08 18.92 3.11
CA ASN A 22 -17.84 20.07 2.61
C ASN A 22 -18.92 20.55 3.59
N THR A 23 -19.63 21.61 3.22
CA THR A 23 -20.70 22.21 4.03
C THR A 23 -21.93 21.33 4.21
N HIS A 24 -22.14 20.33 3.35
CA HIS A 24 -23.18 19.31 3.48
C HIS A 24 -22.79 18.16 4.43
N GLY A 25 -21.56 18.17 4.93
CA GLY A 25 -21.03 17.07 5.75
C GLY A 25 -20.73 15.82 4.93
N HIS A 26 -20.36 15.98 3.65
CA HIS A 26 -19.84 14.90 2.82
C HIS A 26 -18.31 14.99 2.73
N LEU A 27 -17.67 13.84 2.62
CA LEU A 27 -16.27 13.72 2.31
C LEU A 27 -16.04 14.11 0.84
N CYS A 28 -15.02 14.92 0.58
CA CYS A 28 -14.69 15.41 -0.75
C CYS A 28 -13.22 15.24 -1.08
N VAL A 29 -12.94 15.14 -2.38
CA VAL A 29 -11.58 15.09 -2.93
C VAL A 29 -11.22 16.43 -3.56
N ARG A 30 -10.01 16.89 -3.28
CA ARG A 30 -9.37 18.07 -3.87
C ARG A 30 -8.37 17.61 -4.93
N PRO A 31 -8.76 17.54 -6.23
CA PRO A 31 -7.93 16.93 -7.28
C PRO A 31 -6.54 17.57 -7.41
N HIS A 32 -6.40 18.85 -7.10
CA HIS A 32 -5.15 19.60 -7.17
C HIS A 32 -4.62 20.01 -5.79
N GLY A 33 -4.93 19.23 -4.74
CA GLY A 33 -4.51 19.52 -3.37
C GLY A 33 -4.94 20.93 -2.94
N ARG A 34 -4.02 21.72 -2.36
CA ARG A 34 -4.28 23.10 -1.92
C ARG A 34 -4.51 24.08 -3.06
N GLN A 35 -4.19 23.70 -4.30
CA GLN A 35 -4.42 24.50 -5.50
C GLN A 35 -5.81 24.27 -6.09
N THR A 36 -6.59 23.33 -5.53
CA THR A 36 -7.99 23.14 -5.93
C THR A 36 -8.78 24.41 -5.63
N SER A 37 -9.42 24.99 -6.64
CA SER A 37 -10.22 26.20 -6.45
C SER A 37 -11.45 25.88 -5.60
N PRO A 38 -11.96 26.82 -4.78
CA PRO A 38 -13.22 26.64 -4.07
C PRO A 38 -14.34 26.26 -5.04
N GLY A 39 -15.06 25.18 -4.74
CA GLY A 39 -16.11 24.66 -5.59
C GLY A 39 -15.65 23.55 -6.53
N GLN A 40 -14.36 23.35 -6.79
CA GLN A 40 -13.83 22.24 -7.60
C GLN A 40 -13.62 20.94 -6.79
N GLU A 41 -14.08 20.90 -5.54
CA GLU A 41 -14.02 19.68 -4.74
C GLU A 41 -15.04 18.65 -5.22
N ILE A 42 -14.59 17.41 -5.41
CA ILE A 42 -15.43 16.30 -5.87
C ILE A 42 -16.15 15.70 -4.66
N ASP A 43 -17.48 15.80 -4.63
CA ASP A 43 -18.32 15.20 -3.59
C ASP A 43 -18.41 13.68 -3.76
N LEU A 44 -17.87 12.92 -2.81
CA LEU A 44 -17.81 11.47 -2.91
C LEU A 44 -19.17 10.79 -2.84
N LEU A 45 -20.14 11.34 -2.11
CA LEU A 45 -21.47 10.73 -2.05
C LEU A 45 -22.15 10.80 -3.41
N SER A 46 -22.02 11.93 -4.10
CA SER A 46 -22.50 12.09 -5.47
C SER A 46 -21.82 11.12 -6.44
N VAL A 47 -20.50 10.94 -6.34
CA VAL A 47 -19.75 9.96 -7.14
C VAL A 47 -20.27 8.54 -6.92
N ILE A 48 -20.44 8.13 -5.66
CA ILE A 48 -20.91 6.78 -5.30
C ILE A 48 -22.31 6.54 -5.87
N HIS A 49 -23.23 7.49 -5.69
CA HIS A 49 -24.60 7.36 -6.20
C HIS A 49 -24.63 7.30 -7.73
N GLN A 50 -23.85 8.12 -8.42
CA GLN A 50 -23.78 8.08 -9.88
C GLN A 50 -23.16 6.77 -10.38
N ALA A 51 -22.08 6.29 -9.75
CA ALA A 51 -21.44 5.03 -10.10
C ALA A 51 -22.37 3.83 -9.88
N ALA A 52 -23.07 3.77 -8.74
CA ALA A 52 -24.02 2.71 -8.42
C ALA A 52 -25.25 2.69 -9.36
N ALA A 53 -25.64 3.87 -9.87
CA ALA A 53 -26.71 4.00 -10.86
C ALA A 53 -26.27 3.69 -12.31
N THR A 54 -24.96 3.65 -12.57
CA THR A 54 -24.39 3.43 -13.91
C THR A 54 -24.41 1.94 -14.27
N THR A 55 -24.74 1.65 -15.53
CA THR A 55 -24.53 0.33 -16.14
C THR A 55 -23.32 0.38 -17.07
N THR A 56 -22.59 -0.73 -17.14
CA THR A 56 -21.47 -0.91 -18.06
C THR A 56 -21.58 -2.28 -18.74
N THR A 57 -20.98 -2.40 -19.92
CA THR A 57 -20.97 -3.65 -20.69
C THR A 57 -19.89 -4.58 -20.14
N ASP A 58 -20.26 -5.81 -19.81
CA ASP A 58 -19.30 -6.84 -19.42
C ASP A 58 -18.51 -7.32 -20.65
N ASP A 59 -17.17 -7.24 -20.58
CA ASP A 59 -16.27 -7.62 -21.68
C ASP A 59 -16.34 -9.12 -22.03
N HIS A 60 -16.81 -9.98 -21.12
CA HIS A 60 -16.88 -11.42 -21.33
C HIS A 60 -18.11 -11.88 -22.12
N ASP A 61 -19.28 -11.28 -21.86
CA ASP A 61 -20.54 -11.72 -22.48
C ASP A 61 -21.34 -10.60 -23.16
N GLY A 62 -20.87 -9.35 -23.10
CA GLY A 62 -21.48 -8.20 -23.74
C GLY A 62 -22.77 -7.71 -23.07
N LYS A 63 -23.12 -8.19 -21.87
CA LYS A 63 -24.35 -7.76 -21.19
C LYS A 63 -24.11 -6.51 -20.35
N GLU A 64 -25.15 -5.67 -20.28
CA GLU A 64 -25.13 -4.52 -19.36
C GLU A 64 -25.36 -4.96 -17.92
N ARG A 65 -24.51 -4.48 -17.01
CA ARG A 65 -24.58 -4.77 -15.58
C ARG A 65 -24.36 -3.50 -14.78
N ARG A 66 -25.01 -3.40 -13.62
CA ARG A 66 -24.76 -2.33 -12.64
C ARG A 66 -23.51 -2.63 -11.83
N LEU A 67 -22.86 -1.58 -11.36
CA LEU A 67 -21.76 -1.75 -10.40
C LEU A 67 -22.26 -2.26 -9.07
N GLN A 68 -21.46 -3.15 -8.48
CA GLN A 68 -21.71 -3.75 -7.18
C GLN A 68 -20.64 -3.29 -6.19
N PHE A 69 -21.03 -3.12 -4.93
CA PHE A 69 -20.10 -2.92 -3.84
C PHE A 69 -19.39 -4.24 -3.50
N PRO A 70 -18.17 -4.17 -2.95
CA PRO A 70 -17.36 -2.97 -2.72
C PRO A 70 -16.81 -2.36 -4.02
N MET A 71 -16.49 -1.06 -3.99
CA MET A 71 -15.90 -0.35 -5.14
C MET A 71 -14.61 0.39 -4.75
N ILE A 72 -13.69 0.51 -5.70
CA ILE A 72 -12.54 1.41 -5.62
C ILE A 72 -12.83 2.66 -6.44
N LEU A 73 -12.68 3.84 -5.83
CA LEU A 73 -12.70 5.12 -6.53
C LEU A 73 -11.26 5.61 -6.74
N ARG A 74 -10.92 5.97 -7.98
CA ARG A 74 -9.61 6.53 -8.36
C ARG A 74 -9.72 7.94 -8.91
N PHE A 75 -8.76 8.76 -8.53
CA PHE A 75 -8.67 10.18 -8.88
C PHE A 75 -7.32 10.45 -9.57
N PRO A 76 -7.23 10.31 -10.91
CA PRO A 76 -5.99 10.51 -11.65
C PRO A 76 -5.37 11.91 -11.46
N ASP A 77 -6.18 12.94 -11.23
CA ASP A 77 -5.68 14.30 -10.97
C ASP A 77 -4.89 14.40 -9.66
N VAL A 78 -5.30 13.66 -8.62
CA VAL A 78 -4.53 13.55 -7.37
C VAL A 78 -3.19 12.87 -7.63
N LEU A 79 -3.18 11.82 -8.46
CA LEU A 79 -1.95 11.11 -8.85
C LEU A 79 -0.99 12.04 -9.58
N ARG A 80 -1.50 12.81 -10.54
CA ARG A 80 -0.75 13.85 -11.27
C ARG A 80 -0.21 14.90 -10.32
N HIS A 81 -1.04 15.48 -9.45
CA HIS A 81 -0.59 16.49 -8.51
C HIS A 81 0.49 15.96 -7.56
N ARG A 82 0.41 14.70 -7.11
CA ARG A 82 1.48 14.07 -6.29
C ARG A 82 2.81 14.02 -7.03
N LEU A 83 2.78 13.64 -8.30
CA LEU A 83 3.94 13.57 -9.16
C LEU A 83 4.56 14.95 -9.39
N ASP A 84 3.73 15.94 -9.74
CA ASP A 84 4.14 17.32 -9.99
C ASP A 84 4.75 17.95 -8.71
N SER A 85 4.11 17.70 -7.55
CA SER A 85 4.60 18.19 -6.25
C SER A 85 5.96 17.61 -5.88
N LEU A 86 6.22 16.33 -6.17
CA LEU A 86 7.51 15.71 -5.92
C LEU A 86 8.61 16.36 -6.77
N HIS A 87 8.36 16.56 -8.07
CA HIS A 87 9.33 17.19 -8.96
C HIS A 87 9.55 18.66 -8.61
N ALA A 88 8.50 19.39 -8.22
CA ALA A 88 8.62 20.76 -7.73
C ALA A 88 9.49 20.85 -6.47
N ALA A 89 9.31 19.92 -5.51
CA ALA A 89 10.12 19.85 -4.30
C ALA A 89 11.62 19.62 -4.61
N PHE A 90 11.93 18.70 -5.52
CA PHE A 90 13.32 18.47 -5.95
C PHE A 90 13.89 19.63 -6.75
N ALA A 91 13.12 20.25 -7.65
CA ALA A 91 13.56 21.43 -8.40
C ALA A 91 13.91 22.59 -7.47
N ALA A 92 13.06 22.89 -6.49
CA ALA A 92 13.31 23.92 -5.49
C ALA A 92 14.55 23.62 -4.64
N ALA A 93 14.71 22.37 -4.20
CA ALA A 93 15.89 21.95 -3.44
C ALA A 93 17.19 22.07 -4.26
N ILE A 94 17.17 21.71 -5.55
CA ILE A 94 18.30 21.83 -6.47
C ILE A 94 18.69 23.31 -6.65
N GLU A 95 17.71 24.17 -6.93
CA GLU A 95 17.92 25.60 -7.11
C GLU A 95 18.50 26.25 -5.84
N HIS A 96 17.86 26.04 -4.68
CA HIS A 96 18.27 26.66 -3.42
C HIS A 96 19.65 26.21 -2.93
N THR A 97 20.05 24.97 -3.22
CA THR A 97 21.34 24.44 -2.76
C THR A 97 22.48 24.63 -3.77
N GLY A 98 22.18 25.08 -5.00
CA GLY A 98 23.16 25.19 -6.07
C GLY A 98 23.64 23.82 -6.59
N TYR A 99 22.80 22.80 -6.51
CA TYR A 99 23.12 21.47 -7.03
C TYR A 99 23.22 21.53 -8.57
N ARG A 100 24.30 20.98 -9.14
CA ARG A 100 24.68 21.16 -10.56
C ARG A 100 24.16 20.07 -11.51
N SER A 101 23.15 19.31 -11.09
CA SER A 101 22.52 18.25 -11.89
C SER A 101 21.02 18.21 -11.63
N VAL A 102 20.31 17.26 -12.23
CA VAL A 102 18.85 17.20 -12.25
C VAL A 102 18.27 16.06 -11.40
N TYR A 103 16.97 16.14 -11.15
CA TYR A 103 16.18 15.04 -10.60
C TYR A 103 15.36 14.37 -11.70
N GLN A 104 15.38 13.04 -11.73
CA GLN A 104 14.57 12.22 -12.63
C GLN A 104 14.19 10.92 -11.90
N GLY A 105 12.96 10.84 -11.40
CA GLY A 105 12.48 9.67 -10.66
C GLY A 105 11.89 8.56 -11.53
N VAL A 106 11.52 7.46 -10.88
CA VAL A 106 10.83 6.32 -11.50
C VAL A 106 9.68 5.82 -10.63
N PHE A 107 8.63 5.29 -11.24
CA PHE A 107 7.57 4.60 -10.51
C PHE A 107 7.88 3.09 -10.40
N PRO A 108 8.02 2.54 -9.18
CA PRO A 108 8.17 1.10 -9.01
C PRO A 108 6.84 0.39 -9.20
N VAL A 109 6.76 -0.39 -10.28
CA VAL A 109 5.53 -1.07 -10.74
C VAL A 109 4.94 -1.98 -9.66
N LYS A 110 5.79 -2.55 -8.79
CA LYS A 110 5.40 -3.40 -7.65
C LYS A 110 4.36 -2.78 -6.71
N VAL A 111 4.28 -1.45 -6.64
CA VAL A 111 3.38 -0.73 -5.73
C VAL A 111 1.94 -0.78 -6.22
N ASN A 112 1.73 -0.67 -7.52
CA ASN A 112 0.42 -0.82 -8.16
C ASN A 112 0.62 -1.14 -9.65
N GLN A 113 0.41 -2.40 -10.03
CA GLN A 113 0.58 -2.89 -11.39
C GLN A 113 -0.63 -2.63 -12.29
N ASN A 114 -1.68 -1.98 -11.77
CA ASN A 114 -2.87 -1.73 -12.56
C ASN A 114 -2.53 -0.89 -13.79
N LYS A 115 -3.01 -1.36 -14.96
CA LYS A 115 -2.76 -0.76 -16.27
C LYS A 115 -2.94 0.76 -16.27
N ALA A 116 -4.06 1.24 -15.72
CA ALA A 116 -4.40 2.65 -15.77
C ALA A 116 -3.43 3.49 -14.92
N VAL A 117 -3.03 2.98 -13.73
CA VAL A 117 -2.10 3.67 -12.83
C VAL A 117 -0.71 3.77 -13.45
N VAL A 118 -0.18 2.67 -14.00
CA VAL A 118 1.16 2.66 -14.62
C VAL A 118 1.19 3.55 -15.88
N GLN A 119 0.14 3.50 -16.70
CA GLN A 119 0.02 4.37 -17.87
C GLN A 119 -0.10 5.84 -17.50
N ASP A 120 -0.86 6.16 -16.46
CA ASP A 120 -0.99 7.51 -15.93
C ASP A 120 0.35 8.06 -15.43
N MET A 121 1.13 7.27 -14.68
CA MET A 121 2.47 7.68 -14.23
C MET A 121 3.40 8.06 -15.38
N VAL A 122 3.42 7.25 -16.45
CA VAL A 122 4.24 7.53 -17.64
C VAL A 122 3.71 8.78 -18.38
N ARG A 123 2.39 8.90 -18.53
CA ARG A 123 1.75 10.03 -19.21
C ARG A 123 1.98 11.35 -18.47
N PHE A 124 1.68 11.39 -17.19
CA PHE A 124 1.82 12.58 -16.35
C PHE A 124 3.29 12.95 -16.16
N GLY A 125 4.18 11.96 -16.10
CA GLY A 125 5.60 12.15 -15.94
C GLY A 125 6.39 12.48 -17.21
N HIS A 126 5.71 12.64 -18.35
CA HIS A 126 6.36 12.88 -19.64
C HIS A 126 7.36 14.04 -19.60
N GLU A 127 6.94 15.21 -19.11
CA GLU A 127 7.80 16.40 -19.10
C GLU A 127 9.05 16.22 -18.23
N TYR A 128 8.93 15.45 -17.15
CA TYR A 128 10.00 15.15 -16.21
C TYR A 128 10.92 14.00 -16.66
N GLY A 129 10.58 13.28 -17.74
CA GLY A 129 11.27 12.05 -18.10
C GLY A 129 11.10 10.95 -17.04
N TYR A 130 9.98 10.95 -16.32
CA TYR A 130 9.70 9.99 -15.25
C TYR A 130 9.64 8.57 -15.81
N GLY A 131 10.44 7.68 -15.23
CA GLY A 131 10.60 6.32 -15.71
C GLY A 131 9.78 5.29 -14.92
N LEU A 132 10.07 4.02 -15.17
CA LEU A 132 9.51 2.88 -14.43
C LEU A 132 10.62 2.03 -13.82
N GLU A 133 10.33 1.40 -12.68
CA GLU A 133 11.14 0.35 -12.10
C GLU A 133 10.40 -0.99 -12.13
N ALA A 134 11.12 -2.05 -12.48
CA ALA A 134 10.64 -3.42 -12.53
C ALA A 134 11.48 -4.29 -11.60
N GLY A 135 10.84 -4.98 -10.67
CA GLY A 135 11.46 -5.93 -9.74
C GLY A 135 11.36 -7.39 -10.19
N SER A 136 10.70 -7.68 -11.32
CA SER A 136 10.49 -9.05 -11.81
C SER A 136 10.27 -9.09 -13.33
N LYS A 137 10.35 -10.30 -13.93
CA LYS A 137 10.15 -10.52 -15.37
C LYS A 137 8.75 -10.06 -15.87
N PRO A 138 7.63 -10.33 -15.18
CA PRO A 138 6.33 -9.78 -15.57
C PRO A 138 6.27 -8.25 -15.50
N GLU A 139 6.83 -7.66 -14.44
CA GLU A 139 6.88 -6.20 -14.30
C GLU A 139 7.74 -5.55 -15.38
N LEU A 140 8.83 -6.19 -15.81
CA LEU A 140 9.66 -5.72 -16.92
C LEU A 140 8.85 -5.67 -18.22
N LEU A 141 8.03 -6.68 -18.51
CA LEU A 141 7.16 -6.67 -19.69
C LEU A 141 6.10 -5.56 -19.63
N ILE A 142 5.49 -5.34 -18.46
CA ILE A 142 4.56 -4.22 -18.24
C ILE A 142 5.27 -2.89 -18.49
N ALA A 143 6.47 -2.71 -17.93
CA ALA A 143 7.22 -1.47 -18.04
C ALA A 143 7.69 -1.21 -19.48
N MET A 144 8.19 -2.23 -20.19
CA MET A 144 8.53 -2.14 -21.61
C MET A 144 7.32 -1.69 -22.45
N SER A 145 6.16 -2.32 -22.22
CA SER A 145 4.92 -1.98 -22.94
C SER A 145 4.47 -0.55 -22.66
N CYS A 146 4.48 -0.13 -21.38
CA CYS A 146 4.00 1.18 -20.97
C CYS A 146 4.95 2.31 -21.40
N LEU A 147 6.26 2.13 -21.31
CA LEU A 147 7.22 3.14 -21.78
C LEU A 147 7.18 3.30 -23.31
N THR A 148 6.96 2.20 -24.04
CA THR A 148 6.85 2.23 -25.51
C THR A 148 5.52 2.88 -25.96
N ARG A 149 4.39 2.44 -25.40
CA ARG A 149 3.05 2.91 -25.80
C ARG A 149 2.69 4.27 -25.22
N GLY A 150 3.10 4.54 -23.99
CA GLY A 150 2.80 5.77 -23.25
C GLY A 150 3.51 7.00 -23.79
N ARG A 151 4.29 6.86 -24.88
CA ARG A 151 5.15 7.90 -25.44
C ARG A 151 6.03 8.51 -24.37
N ALA A 152 6.63 7.68 -23.51
CA ALA A 152 7.57 8.17 -22.51
C ALA A 152 8.62 9.06 -23.18
N LYS A 153 9.01 10.14 -22.52
CA LYS A 153 10.04 11.04 -23.05
C LYS A 153 11.33 10.25 -23.29
N PRO A 154 11.99 10.40 -24.46
CA PRO A 154 13.26 9.74 -24.71
C PRO A 154 14.25 9.98 -23.56
N GLY A 155 14.85 8.90 -23.06
CA GLY A 155 15.72 8.95 -21.88
C GLY A 155 15.03 8.63 -20.55
N ALA A 156 13.70 8.47 -20.50
CA ALA A 156 13.00 7.96 -19.32
C ALA A 156 13.56 6.59 -18.91
N TYR A 157 13.92 6.46 -17.62
CA TYR A 157 14.58 5.27 -17.12
C TYR A 157 13.66 4.04 -17.13
N LEU A 158 14.27 2.89 -17.40
CA LEU A 158 13.75 1.58 -17.03
C LEU A 158 14.76 0.91 -16.08
N VAL A 159 14.50 0.98 -14.78
CA VAL A 159 15.38 0.40 -13.76
C VAL A 159 14.96 -1.05 -13.50
N CYS A 160 15.90 -1.98 -13.59
CA CYS A 160 15.65 -3.41 -13.40
C CYS A 160 16.29 -3.90 -12.10
N ASN A 161 15.47 -4.12 -11.07
CA ASN A 161 15.84 -4.70 -9.78
C ASN A 161 15.35 -6.16 -9.67
N GLY A 162 15.52 -6.75 -8.48
CA GLY A 162 15.11 -8.12 -8.15
C GLY A 162 16.13 -9.17 -8.61
N TYR A 163 15.83 -10.45 -8.34
CA TYR A 163 16.67 -11.57 -8.80
C TYR A 163 16.61 -11.72 -10.32
N LYS A 164 17.78 -11.79 -10.96
CA LYS A 164 17.88 -11.86 -12.43
C LYS A 164 18.52 -13.16 -12.89
N ASP A 165 17.77 -13.93 -13.67
CA ASP A 165 18.29 -15.06 -14.43
C ASP A 165 18.72 -14.63 -15.85
N LYS A 166 19.17 -15.60 -16.66
CA LYS A 166 19.60 -15.36 -18.05
C LYS A 166 18.47 -14.77 -18.91
N ASP A 167 17.24 -15.23 -18.70
CA ASP A 167 16.07 -14.78 -19.46
C ASP A 167 15.70 -13.35 -19.15
N TYR A 168 15.69 -12.97 -17.86
CA TYR A 168 15.47 -11.60 -17.42
C TYR A 168 16.52 -10.69 -18.07
N VAL A 169 17.81 -11.00 -17.92
CA VAL A 169 18.89 -10.17 -18.46
C VAL A 169 18.80 -10.06 -19.98
N ALA A 170 18.51 -11.15 -20.69
CA ALA A 170 18.32 -11.13 -22.13
C ALA A 170 17.14 -10.23 -22.53
N LEU A 171 16.03 -10.26 -21.79
CA LEU A 171 14.88 -9.39 -22.01
C LEU A 171 15.21 -7.91 -21.75
N ALA A 172 15.95 -7.60 -20.68
CA ALA A 172 16.40 -6.24 -20.39
C ALA A 172 17.35 -5.70 -21.46
N LEU A 173 18.24 -6.53 -22.00
CA LEU A 173 19.08 -6.18 -23.15
C LEU A 173 18.27 -5.98 -24.43
N ALA A 174 17.27 -6.83 -24.70
CA ALA A 174 16.35 -6.65 -25.82
C ALA A 174 15.60 -5.31 -25.73
N ALA A 175 15.15 -4.94 -24.53
CA ALA A 175 14.55 -3.63 -24.28
C ALA A 175 15.51 -2.46 -24.59
N ARG A 176 16.82 -2.59 -24.31
CA ARG A 176 17.83 -1.60 -24.75
C ARG A 176 17.96 -1.54 -26.26
N ALA A 177 17.95 -2.68 -26.96
CA ALA A 177 17.97 -2.71 -28.42
C ALA A 177 16.73 -2.06 -29.05
N MET A 178 15.60 -2.04 -28.34
CA MET A 178 14.39 -1.29 -28.72
C MET A 178 14.50 0.23 -28.48
N GLY A 179 15.61 0.72 -27.92
CA GLY A 179 15.83 2.14 -27.63
C GLY A 179 15.37 2.60 -26.24
N LEU A 180 14.97 1.69 -25.36
CA LEU A 180 14.63 2.04 -23.97
C LEU A 180 15.90 2.29 -23.14
N ASN A 181 15.85 3.28 -22.23
CA ASN A 181 16.97 3.60 -21.35
C ASN A 181 17.01 2.64 -20.14
N VAL A 182 17.38 1.38 -20.40
CA VAL A 182 17.38 0.32 -19.38
C VAL A 182 18.67 0.30 -18.59
N ILE A 183 18.57 0.26 -17.26
CA ILE A 183 19.70 0.05 -16.34
C ILE A 183 19.46 -1.25 -15.56
N ILE A 184 20.38 -2.21 -15.70
CA ILE A 184 20.33 -3.50 -15.00
C ILE A 184 21.06 -3.35 -13.67
N VAL A 185 20.33 -3.31 -12.55
CA VAL A 185 20.92 -3.11 -11.22
C VAL A 185 21.34 -4.44 -10.63
N LEU A 186 22.63 -4.67 -10.43
CA LEU A 186 23.16 -5.87 -9.80
C LEU A 186 22.77 -5.88 -8.31
N GLU A 187 22.04 -6.91 -7.89
CA GLU A 187 21.70 -7.15 -6.48
C GLU A 187 22.67 -8.13 -5.80
N MET A 188 23.36 -8.95 -6.60
CA MET A 188 24.40 -9.88 -6.20
C MET A 188 25.58 -9.80 -7.17
N GLU A 189 26.77 -10.21 -6.74
CA GLU A 189 28.00 -10.10 -7.53
C GLU A 189 27.98 -11.03 -8.76
N GLU A 190 27.40 -12.22 -8.60
CA GLU A 190 27.32 -13.27 -9.61
C GLU A 190 26.45 -12.86 -10.81
N GLU A 191 25.51 -11.93 -10.62
CA GLU A 191 24.68 -11.39 -11.71
C GLU A 191 25.54 -10.70 -12.79
N LEU A 192 26.72 -10.19 -12.45
CA LEU A 192 27.63 -9.60 -13.43
C LEU A 192 28.03 -10.60 -14.52
N ASP A 193 28.31 -11.85 -14.14
CA ASP A 193 28.74 -12.88 -15.10
C ASP A 193 27.59 -13.23 -16.07
N ILE A 194 26.36 -13.26 -15.57
CA ILE A 194 25.15 -13.42 -16.39
C ILE A 194 25.02 -12.27 -17.39
N VAL A 195 25.20 -11.03 -16.93
CA VAL A 195 25.14 -9.83 -17.79
C VAL A 195 26.20 -9.87 -18.90
N VAL A 196 27.44 -10.22 -18.56
CA VAL A 196 28.53 -10.35 -19.54
C VAL A 196 28.25 -11.45 -20.56
N GLU A 197 27.78 -12.62 -20.11
CA GLU A 197 27.41 -13.74 -20.99
C GLU A 197 26.30 -13.34 -21.97
N GLN A 198 25.20 -12.77 -21.47
CA GLN A 198 24.06 -12.39 -22.31
C GLN A 198 24.39 -11.23 -23.24
N SER A 199 25.19 -10.25 -22.79
CA SER A 199 25.67 -9.16 -23.64
C SER A 199 26.49 -9.68 -24.82
N ARG A 200 27.43 -10.62 -24.58
CA ARG A 200 28.22 -11.26 -25.64
C ARG A 200 27.34 -12.04 -26.61
N ARG A 201 26.36 -12.80 -26.08
CA ARG A 201 25.44 -13.60 -26.88
C ARG A 201 24.58 -12.75 -27.82
N LEU A 202 24.08 -11.61 -27.34
CA LEU A 202 23.16 -10.76 -28.08
C LEU A 202 23.85 -9.63 -28.85
N GLY A 203 25.12 -9.36 -28.59
CA GLY A 203 25.85 -8.23 -29.20
C GLY A 203 25.35 -6.86 -28.72
N ILE A 204 24.70 -6.80 -27.55
CA ILE A 204 24.11 -5.57 -26.99
C ILE A 204 24.90 -5.15 -25.76
N GLU A 205 25.31 -3.88 -25.72
CA GLU A 205 25.98 -3.31 -24.58
C GLU A 205 24.99 -2.96 -23.45
N PRO A 206 25.17 -3.48 -22.22
CA PRO A 206 24.35 -3.15 -21.07
C PRO A 206 24.72 -1.78 -20.49
N ALA A 207 23.76 -1.15 -19.81
CA ALA A 207 24.04 -0.21 -18.75
C ALA A 207 23.76 -0.90 -17.41
N ILE A 208 24.69 -0.81 -16.48
CA ILE A 208 24.69 -1.55 -15.22
C ILE A 208 24.60 -0.57 -14.06
N GLY A 209 23.75 -0.89 -13.09
CA GLY A 209 23.78 -0.29 -11.76
C GLY A 209 24.25 -1.30 -10.73
N VAL A 210 24.61 -0.85 -9.53
CA VAL A 210 24.86 -1.74 -8.39
C VAL A 210 24.07 -1.28 -7.19
N ARG A 211 23.40 -2.21 -6.52
CA ARG A 211 22.64 -1.93 -5.29
C ARG A 211 23.57 -1.99 -4.07
N ALA A 212 23.71 -0.87 -3.38
CA ALA A 212 24.45 -0.77 -2.14
C ALA A 212 23.62 -1.20 -0.94
N LYS A 213 24.26 -1.98 -0.07
CA LYS A 213 23.77 -2.30 1.26
C LYS A 213 24.39 -1.33 2.27
N LEU A 214 23.55 -0.43 2.77
CA LEU A 214 23.95 0.61 3.72
C LEU A 214 24.03 0.05 5.15
N LEU A 215 24.83 0.69 6.00
CA LEU A 215 24.93 0.44 7.43
C LEU A 215 23.89 1.23 8.23
N THR A 216 23.37 2.31 7.64
CA THR A 216 22.25 3.08 8.19
C THR A 216 21.05 2.15 8.47
N LYS A 217 20.54 2.20 9.71
CA LYS A 217 19.43 1.35 10.19
C LYS A 217 18.10 2.13 10.24
N LEU A 218 17.00 1.42 10.02
CA LEU A 218 15.65 1.93 10.24
C LEU A 218 15.06 1.38 11.55
N PRO A 219 14.36 2.20 12.35
CA PRO A 219 13.54 1.72 13.45
C PRO A 219 12.21 1.14 12.95
N GLY A 220 11.43 0.54 13.85
CA GLY A 220 10.05 0.09 13.57
C GLY A 220 9.95 -1.21 12.77
N HIS A 221 8.72 -1.56 12.39
CA HIS A 221 8.40 -2.82 11.68
C HIS A 221 9.14 -2.97 10.35
N PHE A 222 9.34 -1.87 9.61
CA PHE A 222 10.08 -1.85 8.35
C PHE A 222 11.61 -2.00 8.54
N GLY A 223 12.13 -1.79 9.76
CA GLY A 223 13.55 -1.85 10.09
C GLY A 223 14.21 -3.22 9.94
N SER A 224 13.44 -4.30 10.05
CA SER A 224 13.93 -5.69 9.92
C SER A 224 14.54 -6.02 8.56
N THR A 225 14.21 -5.23 7.53
CA THR A 225 14.69 -5.39 6.15
C THR A 225 15.86 -4.45 5.79
N ALA A 226 16.25 -3.55 6.70
CA ALA A 226 17.27 -2.54 6.49
C ALA A 226 18.66 -2.97 6.99
N GLY A 227 19.71 -2.25 6.58
CA GLY A 227 21.06 -2.45 7.10
C GLY A 227 21.79 -3.69 6.55
N LYS A 228 22.83 -4.14 7.26
CA LYS A 228 23.69 -5.28 6.87
C LYS A 228 22.92 -6.60 6.62
N HIS A 229 21.75 -6.77 7.24
CA HIS A 229 20.92 -7.97 7.13
C HIS A 229 19.83 -7.87 6.05
N GLY A 230 19.77 -6.77 5.30
CA GLY A 230 18.83 -6.64 4.18
C GLY A 230 18.98 -7.76 3.15
N LYS A 231 17.87 -8.17 2.53
CA LYS A 231 17.81 -9.30 1.60
C LYS A 231 18.71 -9.12 0.36
N PHE A 232 18.89 -7.88 -0.09
CA PHE A 232 19.53 -7.54 -1.36
C PHE A 232 20.67 -6.54 -1.17
N GLY A 233 21.54 -6.46 -2.18
CA GLY A 233 22.60 -5.46 -2.26
C GLY A 233 23.94 -5.93 -1.71
N LEU A 234 24.97 -5.23 -2.17
CA LEU A 234 26.36 -5.52 -1.90
C LEU A 234 26.91 -4.55 -0.86
N LEU A 235 27.77 -5.04 0.02
CA LEU A 235 28.59 -4.17 0.88
C LEU A 235 29.58 -3.40 0.01
N ALA A 236 29.99 -2.20 0.44
CA ALA A 236 30.85 -1.30 -0.33
C ALA A 236 32.11 -2.00 -0.90
N GLU A 237 32.77 -2.86 -0.12
CA GLU A 237 33.93 -3.64 -0.56
C GLU A 237 33.65 -4.48 -1.81
N ARG A 238 32.50 -5.18 -1.84
CA ARG A 238 32.07 -5.99 -2.99
C ARG A 238 31.68 -5.13 -4.19
N ILE A 239 31.11 -3.95 -3.96
CA ILE A 239 30.82 -2.99 -5.04
C ILE A 239 32.13 -2.55 -5.72
N TYR A 240 33.18 -2.29 -4.94
CA TYR A 240 34.50 -1.94 -5.49
C TYR A 240 35.14 -3.11 -6.25
N GLU A 241 34.93 -4.36 -5.81
CA GLU A 241 35.36 -5.55 -6.55
C GLU A 241 34.66 -5.70 -7.90
N VAL A 242 33.34 -5.46 -7.96
CA VAL A 242 32.58 -5.40 -9.22
C VAL A 242 33.17 -4.36 -10.17
N ALA A 243 33.47 -3.15 -9.67
CA ALA A 243 34.10 -2.10 -10.47
C ALA A 243 35.49 -2.51 -10.98
N ARG A 244 36.32 -3.13 -10.14
CA ARG A 244 37.65 -3.64 -10.53
C ARG A 244 37.54 -4.75 -11.58
N LYS A 245 36.59 -5.67 -11.44
CA LYS A 245 36.32 -6.73 -12.41
C LYS A 245 35.89 -6.14 -13.76
N LEU A 246 34.97 -5.18 -13.78
CA LEU A 246 34.59 -4.45 -14.99
C LEU A 246 35.78 -3.73 -15.63
N ARG A 247 36.63 -3.07 -14.84
CA ARG A 247 37.86 -2.42 -15.31
C ARG A 247 38.82 -3.42 -15.96
N GLY A 248 39.06 -4.58 -15.33
CA GLY A 248 39.89 -5.65 -15.88
C GLY A 248 39.38 -6.20 -17.22
N MET A 249 38.08 -6.11 -17.48
CA MET A 249 37.46 -6.48 -18.75
C MET A 249 37.39 -5.32 -19.78
N GLY A 250 37.90 -4.12 -19.45
CA GLY A 250 37.75 -2.92 -20.30
C GLY A 250 36.31 -2.40 -20.38
N LYS A 251 35.45 -2.75 -19.42
CA LYS A 251 34.00 -2.54 -19.43
C LYS A 251 33.50 -1.64 -18.30
N LEU A 252 34.38 -0.89 -17.65
CA LEU A 252 34.03 0.00 -16.55
C LEU A 252 32.98 1.05 -16.95
N HIS A 253 32.97 1.48 -18.21
CA HIS A 253 31.97 2.43 -18.74
C HIS A 253 30.53 1.90 -18.71
N TRP A 254 30.32 0.59 -18.54
CA TRP A 254 29.00 -0.01 -18.34
C TRP A 254 28.38 0.37 -16.99
N LEU A 255 29.21 0.68 -15.97
CA LEU A 255 28.73 1.09 -14.66
C LEU A 255 28.20 2.53 -14.72
N LYS A 256 26.88 2.69 -14.61
CA LYS A 256 26.16 3.96 -14.77
C LYS A 256 25.50 4.48 -13.51
N LEU A 257 25.15 3.59 -12.58
CA LEU A 257 24.22 3.91 -11.50
C LEU A 257 24.64 3.25 -10.18
N LEU A 258 24.58 4.00 -9.08
CA LEU A 258 24.58 3.43 -7.73
C LEU A 258 23.16 3.53 -7.19
N HIS A 259 22.58 2.40 -6.79
CA HIS A 259 21.24 2.33 -6.20
C HIS A 259 21.37 2.02 -4.72
N PHE A 260 20.51 2.56 -3.88
CA PHE A 260 20.30 2.05 -2.53
C PHE A 260 18.82 2.07 -2.18
N HIS A 261 18.43 1.21 -1.24
CA HIS A 261 17.09 1.22 -0.70
C HIS A 261 17.16 0.89 0.78
N VAL A 262 16.82 1.87 1.62
CA VAL A 262 16.87 1.73 3.08
C VAL A 262 15.69 0.88 3.56
N GLY A 263 14.52 1.07 2.97
CA GLY A 263 13.26 0.42 3.31
C GLY A 263 12.06 1.29 2.92
N SER A 264 10.84 0.79 3.12
CA SER A 264 9.62 1.61 2.98
C SER A 264 9.41 2.45 4.25
N MET A 265 8.67 3.57 4.13
CA MET A 265 8.17 4.34 5.27
C MET A 265 9.28 4.84 6.22
N ILE A 266 10.27 5.56 5.68
CA ILE A 266 11.34 6.16 6.48
C ILE A 266 10.73 7.26 7.35
N PRO A 267 10.89 7.24 8.70
CA PRO A 267 10.12 8.10 9.59
C PRO A 267 10.63 9.55 9.71
N SER A 268 11.93 9.79 9.45
CA SER A 268 12.54 11.12 9.59
C SER A 268 13.57 11.44 8.51
N THR A 269 13.73 12.73 8.22
CA THR A 269 14.73 13.26 7.28
C THR A 269 16.16 13.04 7.76
N ASP A 270 16.42 12.95 9.06
CA ASP A 270 17.76 12.60 9.58
C ASP A 270 18.25 11.25 9.07
N ILE A 271 17.35 10.27 8.95
CA ILE A 271 17.69 8.94 8.42
C ILE A 271 17.91 9.02 6.92
N VAL A 272 17.05 9.76 6.20
CA VAL A 272 17.19 10.01 4.77
C VAL A 272 18.54 10.65 4.46
N PHE A 273 18.90 11.71 5.19
CA PHE A 273 20.16 12.43 5.05
C PHE A 273 21.36 11.51 5.30
N LYS A 274 21.35 10.74 6.41
CA LYS A 274 22.44 9.80 6.73
C LYS A 274 22.64 8.74 5.64
N ALA A 275 21.54 8.14 5.17
CA ALA A 275 21.60 7.14 4.10
C ALA A 275 22.12 7.73 2.79
N ALA A 276 21.65 8.92 2.40
CA ALA A 276 22.11 9.62 1.21
C ALA A 276 23.59 10.01 1.31
N CYS A 277 24.07 10.48 2.48
CA CYS A 277 25.49 10.76 2.70
C CYS A 277 26.36 9.51 2.59
N GLU A 278 25.92 8.39 3.17
CA GLU A 278 26.63 7.11 3.10
C GLU A 278 26.75 6.64 1.64
N ALA A 279 25.63 6.63 0.91
CA ALA A 279 25.59 6.22 -0.50
C ALA A 279 26.40 7.17 -1.40
N ALA A 280 26.29 8.49 -1.20
CA ALA A 280 27.10 9.47 -1.93
C ALA A 280 28.60 9.28 -1.68
N GLY A 281 29.00 8.84 -0.48
CA GLY A 281 30.37 8.49 -0.18
C GLY A 281 30.88 7.31 -1.01
N ILE A 282 30.06 6.25 -1.12
CA ILE A 282 30.36 5.09 -1.99
C ILE A 282 30.43 5.53 -3.46
N TYR A 283 29.50 6.38 -3.91
CA TYR A 283 29.50 6.93 -5.27
C TYR A 283 30.81 7.69 -5.55
N CYS A 284 31.23 8.57 -4.64
CA CYS A 284 32.47 9.35 -4.81
C CYS A 284 33.71 8.45 -4.85
N ALA A 285 33.78 7.42 -4.01
CA ALA A 285 34.87 6.45 -4.02
C ALA A 285 34.91 5.62 -5.33
N LEU A 286 33.74 5.28 -5.89
CA LEU A 286 33.68 4.62 -7.20
C LEU A 286 34.26 5.50 -8.31
N VAL A 287 33.94 6.79 -8.30
CA VAL A 287 34.47 7.73 -9.30
C VAL A 287 35.97 7.95 -9.10
N ASN A 288 36.40 8.37 -7.91
CA ASN A 288 37.78 8.79 -7.66
C ASN A 288 38.76 7.60 -7.54
N ASP A 289 38.41 6.56 -6.78
CA ASP A 289 39.32 5.45 -6.49
C ASP A 289 39.19 4.33 -7.54
N CYS A 290 37.96 4.09 -7.99
CA CYS A 290 37.67 3.07 -9.00
C CYS A 290 37.55 3.63 -10.42
N GLY A 291 37.81 4.92 -10.66
CA GLY A 291 37.89 5.51 -12.01
C GLY A 291 36.60 5.40 -12.82
N ALA A 292 35.46 5.24 -12.15
CA ALA A 292 34.15 5.04 -12.77
C ALA A 292 33.54 6.37 -13.23
N GLU A 293 34.28 7.17 -13.98
CA GLU A 293 33.90 8.52 -14.44
C GLU A 293 32.62 8.53 -15.29
N ALA A 294 32.27 7.39 -15.88
CA ALA A 294 31.09 7.21 -16.71
C ALA A 294 29.79 7.01 -15.91
N MET A 295 29.87 6.95 -14.57
CA MET A 295 28.70 6.94 -13.69
C MET A 295 27.95 8.27 -13.78
N THR A 296 26.62 8.19 -13.72
CA THR A 296 25.74 9.32 -14.00
C THR A 296 24.68 9.54 -12.93
N THR A 297 24.27 8.48 -12.24
CA THR A 297 23.02 8.48 -11.46
C THR A 297 23.26 7.91 -10.07
N LEU A 298 22.73 8.60 -9.06
CA LEU A 298 22.57 8.09 -7.70
C LEU A 298 21.07 7.90 -7.46
N ASP A 299 20.65 6.65 -7.43
CA ASP A 299 19.29 6.25 -7.17
C ASP A 299 19.11 5.97 -5.68
N CYS A 300 18.27 6.80 -5.05
CA CYS A 300 17.98 6.74 -3.62
C CYS A 300 16.86 5.76 -3.28
N GLY A 301 16.33 5.05 -4.29
CA GLY A 301 15.30 4.04 -4.12
C GLY A 301 14.00 4.60 -3.57
N GLY A 302 13.16 3.70 -3.05
CA GLY A 302 11.96 4.08 -2.31
C GLY A 302 12.25 4.48 -0.86
N GLY A 303 11.20 4.83 -0.12
CA GLY A 303 11.28 5.09 1.32
C GLY A 303 10.62 6.39 1.77
N LEU A 304 10.33 7.29 0.82
CA LEU A 304 9.44 8.43 1.06
C LEU A 304 8.11 7.90 1.65
N GLY A 305 7.83 8.28 2.89
CA GLY A 305 6.68 7.79 3.63
C GLY A 305 5.39 8.59 3.38
N VAL A 306 4.31 8.13 4.00
CA VAL A 306 2.96 8.70 3.93
C VAL A 306 2.43 8.81 5.34
N ASP A 307 1.95 10.00 5.71
CA ASP A 307 1.35 10.20 7.03
C ASP A 307 -0.06 9.60 7.08
N TYR A 308 -0.18 8.31 7.44
CA TYR A 308 -1.45 7.60 7.49
C TYR A 308 -2.25 7.93 8.75
N ASP A 309 -1.62 8.30 9.86
CA ASP A 309 -2.32 8.61 11.11
C ASP A 309 -2.55 10.11 11.32
N GLY A 310 -1.88 10.96 10.56
CA GLY A 310 -1.99 12.42 10.60
C GLY A 310 -1.25 13.05 11.77
N THR A 311 -0.33 12.33 12.42
CA THR A 311 0.41 12.82 13.59
C THR A 311 1.64 13.63 13.22
N ARG A 312 2.10 13.55 11.97
CA ARG A 312 3.36 14.13 11.49
C ARG A 312 4.54 13.84 12.43
N SER A 313 4.60 12.61 12.93
CA SER A 313 5.63 12.14 13.87
C SER A 313 6.49 11.03 13.27
N GLY A 314 7.78 11.04 13.61
CA GLY A 314 8.73 9.95 13.33
C GLY A 314 8.77 8.87 14.42
N SER A 315 7.96 9.03 15.48
CA SER A 315 7.81 8.04 16.55
C SER A 315 6.66 7.06 16.31
N SER A 316 5.81 7.32 15.31
CA SER A 316 4.73 6.43 14.91
C SER A 316 5.19 5.59 13.73
N ASP A 317 4.90 4.29 13.75
CA ASP A 317 5.16 3.39 12.62
C ASP A 317 4.21 3.64 11.43
N MET A 318 3.17 4.48 11.62
CA MET A 318 2.15 4.82 10.63
C MET A 318 2.30 6.26 10.08
N SER A 319 3.36 6.98 10.45
CA SER A 319 3.53 8.39 10.06
C SER A 319 4.98 8.76 9.73
N VAL A 320 5.15 9.94 9.13
CA VAL A 320 6.45 10.58 8.91
C VAL A 320 6.49 11.98 9.50
N ALA A 321 7.67 12.40 9.98
CA ALA A 321 7.90 13.73 10.52
C ALA A 321 8.28 14.79 9.46
N TYR A 322 7.99 14.56 8.17
CA TYR A 322 8.43 15.44 7.10
C TYR A 322 7.44 15.58 5.94
N GLY A 323 7.56 16.67 5.18
CA GLY A 323 6.92 16.91 3.89
C GLY A 323 7.80 16.54 2.69
N LEU A 324 7.29 16.77 1.46
CA LEU A 324 8.03 16.48 0.22
C LEU A 324 9.27 17.37 0.08
N GLU A 325 9.16 18.65 0.44
CA GLU A 325 10.22 19.64 0.36
C GLU A 325 11.38 19.30 1.29
N GLU A 326 11.08 18.92 2.53
CA GLU A 326 12.07 18.53 3.53
C GLU A 326 12.80 17.23 3.12
N TYR A 327 12.06 16.25 2.57
CA TYR A 327 12.63 15.03 2.02
C TYR A 327 13.59 15.32 0.84
N ALA A 328 13.13 16.10 -0.13
CA ALA A 328 13.93 16.46 -1.30
C ALA A 328 15.18 17.25 -0.91
N SER A 329 15.04 18.26 -0.04
CA SER A 329 16.16 19.05 0.48
C SER A 329 17.18 18.18 1.21
N SER A 330 16.73 17.21 2.01
CA SER A 330 17.63 16.31 2.75
C SER A 330 18.50 15.47 1.81
N ILE A 331 17.93 14.92 0.73
CA ILE A 331 18.70 14.15 -0.25
C ILE A 331 19.65 15.06 -1.02
N VAL A 332 19.14 16.15 -1.60
CA VAL A 332 19.95 17.05 -2.43
C VAL A 332 21.13 17.60 -1.62
N GLN A 333 20.90 18.06 -0.39
CA GLN A 333 21.94 18.61 0.46
C GLN A 333 22.98 17.56 0.87
N ALA A 334 22.55 16.35 1.23
CA ALA A 334 23.45 15.25 1.60
C ALA A 334 24.40 14.89 0.45
N VAL A 335 23.86 14.73 -0.76
CA VAL A 335 24.63 14.35 -1.95
C VAL A 335 25.53 15.50 -2.39
N ARG A 336 25.02 16.75 -2.41
CA ARG A 336 25.78 17.95 -2.76
C ARG A 336 27.05 18.06 -1.92
N LEU A 337 26.90 18.07 -0.59
CA LEU A 337 28.02 18.23 0.34
C LEU A 337 29.08 17.16 0.09
N LYS A 338 28.65 15.91 -0.08
CA LYS A 338 29.58 14.81 -0.27
C LYS A 338 30.31 14.89 -1.61
N CYS A 339 29.62 15.25 -2.68
CA CYS A 339 30.22 15.42 -4.01
C CYS A 339 31.19 16.61 -4.05
N ASP A 340 30.81 17.76 -3.51
CA ASP A 340 31.66 18.96 -3.42
C ASP A 340 32.95 18.67 -2.63
N ASP A 341 32.84 18.03 -1.46
CA ASP A 341 33.99 17.67 -0.62
C ASP A 341 34.99 16.72 -1.32
N ASN A 342 34.51 15.93 -2.28
CA ASN A 342 35.31 14.94 -3.00
C ASN A 342 35.68 15.39 -4.43
N GLY A 343 35.29 16.59 -4.84
CA GLY A 343 35.51 17.09 -6.20
C GLY A 343 34.82 16.28 -7.30
N VAL A 344 33.74 15.56 -6.96
CA VAL A 344 33.00 14.69 -7.88
C VAL A 344 31.83 15.46 -8.50
N PRO A 345 31.59 15.38 -9.81
CA PRO A 345 30.39 15.96 -10.43
C PRO A 345 29.11 15.43 -9.81
N HIS A 346 28.13 16.31 -9.62
CA HIS A 346 26.86 15.94 -9.00
C HIS A 346 26.10 14.95 -9.90
N PRO A 347 25.71 13.76 -9.39
CA PRO A 347 24.94 12.80 -10.18
C PRO A 347 23.51 13.29 -10.43
N VAL A 348 22.85 12.74 -11.45
CA VAL A 348 21.38 12.76 -11.52
C VAL A 348 20.84 12.06 -10.29
N LEU A 349 19.89 12.70 -9.62
CA LEU A 349 19.19 12.10 -8.48
C LEU A 349 17.95 11.36 -8.98
N CYS A 350 17.82 10.10 -8.58
CA CYS A 350 16.64 9.27 -8.84
C CYS A 350 16.02 8.83 -7.52
N THR A 351 14.69 8.74 -7.47
CA THR A 351 13.96 8.08 -6.38
C THR A 351 12.86 7.18 -6.94
N GLU A 352 12.54 6.12 -6.20
CA GLU A 352 11.50 5.14 -6.52
C GLU A 352 10.31 5.29 -5.54
N SER A 353 9.77 6.50 -5.41
CA SER A 353 8.84 6.89 -4.33
C SER A 353 7.40 6.38 -4.50
N GLY A 354 7.20 5.11 -4.86
CA GLY A 354 5.90 4.58 -5.31
C GLY A 354 4.77 4.68 -4.29
N ARG A 355 4.96 4.27 -3.03
CA ARG A 355 3.93 4.37 -1.96
C ARG A 355 3.42 5.81 -1.83
N ALA A 356 4.35 6.76 -1.76
CA ALA A 356 4.02 8.17 -1.62
C ALA A 356 3.26 8.74 -2.82
N MET A 357 3.51 8.23 -4.04
CA MET A 357 2.77 8.65 -5.23
C MET A 357 1.37 8.03 -5.28
N ALA A 358 1.27 6.73 -5.02
CA ALA A 358 0.04 5.98 -5.24
C ALA A 358 -0.95 5.99 -4.05
N SER A 359 -0.57 6.36 -2.83
CA SER A 359 -1.50 6.17 -1.69
C SER A 359 -2.77 7.03 -1.79
N HIS A 360 -2.65 8.34 -2.07
CA HIS A 360 -3.75 9.31 -1.98
C HIS A 360 -4.76 9.26 -3.13
N HIS A 361 -4.39 8.72 -4.29
CA HIS A 361 -5.23 8.80 -5.49
C HIS A 361 -6.41 7.82 -5.47
N SER A 362 -6.50 6.93 -4.49
CA SER A 362 -7.45 5.82 -4.49
C SER A 362 -7.98 5.56 -3.08
N MET A 363 -9.24 5.13 -3.02
CA MET A 363 -9.94 4.73 -1.80
C MET A 363 -10.89 3.58 -2.08
N ILE A 364 -11.14 2.76 -1.07
CA ILE A 364 -12.13 1.67 -1.12
C ILE A 364 -13.39 2.15 -0.43
N ILE A 365 -14.54 1.99 -1.10
CA ILE A 365 -15.86 2.32 -0.55
C ILE A 365 -16.56 1.04 -0.13
N LEU A 366 -16.89 0.99 1.15
CA LEU A 366 -17.57 -0.12 1.81
C LEU A 366 -18.99 0.29 2.17
N GLU A 367 -19.94 -0.60 1.90
CA GLU A 367 -21.33 -0.43 2.31
C GLU A 367 -21.58 -1.11 3.66
N ALA A 368 -22.18 -0.39 4.60
CA ALA A 368 -22.65 -0.97 5.86
C ALA A 368 -24.03 -1.62 5.66
N LEU A 369 -24.11 -2.91 5.96
CA LEU A 369 -25.29 -3.74 5.74
C LEU A 369 -26.18 -3.82 6.99
N SER A 370 -25.55 -3.93 8.15
CA SER A 370 -26.25 -3.98 9.43
C SER A 370 -25.34 -3.53 10.57
N ALA A 371 -25.94 -3.18 11.71
CA ALA A 371 -25.22 -2.80 12.92
C ALA A 371 -25.84 -3.52 14.11
N ILE A 372 -25.10 -4.47 14.68
CA ILE A 372 -25.54 -5.31 15.79
C ILE A 372 -24.74 -4.94 17.03
N ALA A 373 -25.40 -4.71 18.17
CA ALA A 373 -24.68 -4.50 19.42
C ALA A 373 -23.86 -5.76 19.76
N GLU A 374 -22.58 -5.59 20.11
CA GLU A 374 -21.80 -6.70 20.67
C GLU A 374 -22.57 -7.23 21.90
N PRO A 375 -22.83 -8.55 21.97
CA PRO A 375 -23.40 -9.10 23.18
C PRO A 375 -22.50 -8.73 24.34
N LYS A 376 -23.08 -8.19 25.41
CA LYS A 376 -22.35 -8.03 26.66
C LYS A 376 -22.02 -9.44 27.12
N ASP A 377 -20.74 -9.76 27.22
CA ASP A 377 -20.34 -10.98 27.91
C ASP A 377 -21.00 -10.96 29.29
N ASP A 378 -21.64 -12.06 29.70
CA ASP A 378 -21.98 -12.36 31.10
C ASP A 378 -20.67 -12.65 31.89
N GLY A 379 -19.68 -11.77 31.70
CA GLY A 379 -18.31 -11.93 32.14
C GLY A 379 -18.15 -11.63 33.61
N ASP A 380 -16.97 -11.99 34.11
CA ASP A 380 -16.54 -11.66 35.45
C ASP A 380 -16.73 -10.16 35.73
N THR A 381 -17.32 -9.79 36.86
CA THR A 381 -17.42 -8.39 37.29
C THR A 381 -16.03 -7.76 37.40
N THR A 382 -15.97 -6.42 37.45
CA THR A 382 -14.70 -5.69 37.67
C THR A 382 -13.95 -6.24 38.88
N GLU A 383 -14.66 -6.58 39.97
CA GLU A 383 -14.10 -7.19 41.18
C GLU A 383 -13.54 -8.60 40.93
N GLN A 384 -14.25 -9.42 40.16
CA GLN A 384 -13.83 -10.78 39.83
C GLN A 384 -12.59 -10.78 38.91
N LEU A 385 -12.53 -9.88 37.92
CA LEU A 385 -11.35 -9.69 37.08
C LEU A 385 -10.15 -9.21 37.91
N HIS A 386 -10.37 -8.24 38.80
CA HIS A 386 -9.35 -7.73 39.70
C HIS A 386 -8.81 -8.83 40.64
N ALA A 387 -9.70 -9.67 41.20
CA ALA A 387 -9.33 -10.81 42.03
C ALA A 387 -8.47 -11.83 41.27
N LYS A 388 -8.84 -12.18 40.02
CA LYS A 388 -8.05 -13.10 39.17
C LYS A 388 -6.65 -12.56 38.85
N ILE A 389 -6.53 -11.26 38.57
CA ILE A 389 -5.22 -10.60 38.37
C ILE A 389 -4.38 -10.69 39.65
N HIS A 390 -4.97 -10.36 40.80
CA HIS A 390 -4.28 -10.47 42.09
C HIS A 390 -3.84 -11.90 42.43
N GLU A 391 -4.69 -12.90 42.14
CA GLU A 391 -4.37 -14.31 42.36
C GLU A 391 -3.16 -14.74 41.51
N LEU A 392 -3.17 -14.42 40.21
CA LEU A 392 -2.05 -14.73 39.31
C LEU A 392 -0.76 -14.01 39.72
N ALA A 393 -0.85 -12.75 40.15
CA ALA A 393 0.30 -12.01 40.67
C ALA A 393 0.85 -12.62 41.97
N SER A 394 -0.02 -13.14 42.84
CA SER A 394 0.38 -13.78 44.10
C SER A 394 1.12 -15.11 43.88
N LYS A 395 0.80 -15.84 42.80
CA LYS A 395 1.47 -17.08 42.39
C LYS A 395 2.90 -16.85 41.86
N GLN A 396 3.30 -15.59 41.62
CA GLN A 396 4.64 -15.23 41.15
C GLN A 396 5.68 -15.01 42.26
N GLN A 397 5.37 -15.33 43.53
CA GLN A 397 6.34 -15.09 44.61
C GLN A 397 7.59 -15.99 44.49
N PRO A 398 8.81 -15.40 44.38
CA PRO A 398 10.05 -16.13 44.22
C PRO A 398 10.58 -16.55 45.59
N ARG A 399 10.14 -17.69 46.12
CA ARG A 399 10.71 -18.23 47.37
C ARG A 399 11.56 -19.49 47.22
N ALA A 400 11.54 -20.17 46.07
CA ALA A 400 12.20 -21.48 45.94
C ALA A 400 13.47 -21.51 45.05
N LEU A 401 13.69 -20.54 44.15
CA LEU A 401 14.73 -20.66 43.10
C LEU A 401 16.07 -19.96 43.40
N LEU A 402 16.14 -19.04 44.36
CA LEU A 402 17.37 -18.31 44.67
C LEU A 402 18.43 -19.14 45.43
N ASN A 403 18.09 -20.35 45.89
CA ASN A 403 18.94 -21.16 46.77
C ASN A 403 19.40 -22.53 46.19
N LEU A 404 19.14 -22.83 44.91
CA LEU A 404 19.50 -24.13 44.31
C LEU A 404 20.64 -23.99 43.29
N LYS A 405 21.72 -24.78 43.44
CA LYS A 405 22.85 -24.89 42.50
C LYS A 405 22.85 -26.26 41.82
N GLY A 406 23.14 -26.33 40.52
CA GLY A 406 23.33 -27.56 39.74
C GLY A 406 22.42 -27.71 38.51
N ASP A 407 22.60 -28.75 37.70
CA ASP A 407 21.88 -28.96 36.41
C ASP A 407 20.36 -29.13 36.57
N ALA A 408 19.89 -29.63 37.71
CA ALA A 408 18.46 -29.68 38.05
C ALA A 408 17.83 -28.27 38.21
N ALA A 409 18.64 -27.27 38.59
CA ALA A 409 18.21 -25.88 38.70
C ALA A 409 18.03 -25.22 37.33
N ALA A 410 18.77 -25.64 36.29
CA ALA A 410 18.62 -25.11 34.93
C ALA A 410 17.28 -25.54 34.28
N GLY A 411 16.86 -26.80 34.50
CA GLY A 411 15.56 -27.32 34.04
C GLY A 411 14.37 -26.65 34.73
N MET A 412 14.40 -26.54 36.07
CA MET A 412 13.35 -25.85 36.85
C MET A 412 13.32 -24.33 36.63
N SER A 413 14.48 -23.70 36.35
CA SER A 413 14.55 -22.28 35.99
C SER A 413 13.90 -22.01 34.63
N THR A 414 14.05 -22.93 33.67
CA THR A 414 13.40 -22.81 32.35
C THR A 414 11.89 -22.97 32.44
N SER A 415 11.39 -23.95 33.20
CA SER A 415 9.93 -24.12 33.39
C SER A 415 9.32 -22.93 34.14
N HIS A 416 10.01 -22.40 35.15
CA HIS A 416 9.56 -21.22 35.89
C HIS A 416 9.54 -19.96 35.02
N ALA A 417 10.54 -19.77 34.16
CA ALA A 417 10.54 -18.67 33.18
C ALA A 417 9.36 -18.77 32.20
N LEU A 418 8.99 -19.99 31.78
CA LEU A 418 7.81 -20.23 30.96
C LEU A 418 6.50 -19.95 31.70
N ASP A 419 6.40 -20.31 32.99
CA ASP A 419 5.23 -20.02 33.83
C ASP A 419 5.06 -18.53 34.07
N ILE A 420 6.14 -17.79 34.34
CA ILE A 420 6.12 -16.32 34.44
C ILE A 420 5.61 -15.72 33.12
N LYS A 421 6.15 -16.18 31.98
CA LYS A 421 5.70 -15.71 30.66
C LYS A 421 4.22 -15.98 30.43
N LYS A 422 3.75 -17.19 30.76
CA LYS A 422 2.35 -17.60 30.63
C LYS A 422 1.42 -16.75 31.51
N HIS A 423 1.72 -16.63 32.79
CA HIS A 423 0.94 -15.81 33.73
C HIS A 423 0.97 -14.33 33.37
N GLY A 424 2.10 -13.81 32.87
CA GLY A 424 2.20 -12.43 32.38
C GLY A 424 1.25 -12.15 31.20
N ILE A 425 1.18 -13.07 30.24
CA ILE A 425 0.23 -12.98 29.11
C ILE A 425 -1.22 -13.04 29.61
N GLU A 426 -1.52 -13.91 30.57
CA GLU A 426 -2.86 -14.09 31.11
C GLU A 426 -3.32 -12.87 31.94
N MET A 427 -2.44 -12.33 32.79
CA MET A 427 -2.69 -11.06 33.49
C MET A 427 -2.87 -9.89 32.53
N TYR A 428 -2.10 -9.83 31.44
CA TYR A 428 -2.29 -8.82 30.40
C TYR A 428 -3.68 -8.93 29.74
N LYS A 429 -4.12 -10.16 29.40
CA LYS A 429 -5.46 -10.40 28.85
C LYS A 429 -6.57 -10.00 29.83
N LEU A 430 -6.44 -10.38 31.11
CA LEU A 430 -7.38 -10.00 32.16
C LEU A 430 -7.38 -8.50 32.43
N GLY A 431 -6.20 -7.85 32.41
CA GLY A 431 -6.05 -6.41 32.52
C GLY A 431 -6.70 -5.67 31.35
N LYS A 432 -6.58 -6.20 30.13
CA LYS A 432 -7.31 -5.69 28.96
C LYS A 432 -8.83 -5.82 29.15
N LYS A 433 -9.31 -6.96 29.64
CA LYS A 433 -10.73 -7.15 29.98
C LYS A 433 -11.21 -6.20 31.08
N LEU A 434 -10.41 -5.99 32.12
CA LEU A 434 -10.71 -5.08 33.22
C LEU A 434 -10.78 -3.63 32.73
N ALA A 435 -9.79 -3.20 31.95
CA ALA A 435 -9.78 -1.89 31.32
C ALA A 435 -11.00 -1.72 30.40
N LYS A 436 -11.30 -2.71 29.55
CA LYS A 436 -12.51 -2.72 28.72
C LYS A 436 -13.76 -2.66 29.57
N SER A 437 -13.89 -3.40 30.67
CA SER A 437 -15.08 -3.38 31.55
C SER A 437 -15.27 -2.03 32.24
N VAL A 438 -14.19 -1.42 32.76
CA VAL A 438 -14.23 -0.09 33.39
C VAL A 438 -14.55 1.00 32.37
N MET A 439 -14.09 0.85 31.12
CA MET A 439 -14.37 1.80 30.04
C MET A 439 -15.72 1.55 29.33
N ALA A 440 -16.19 0.29 29.27
CA ALA A 440 -17.41 -0.14 28.58
C ALA A 440 -18.69 0.17 29.36
N ASP A 441 -18.59 0.49 30.66
CA ASP A 441 -19.73 1.04 31.42
C ASP A 441 -20.20 2.41 30.88
N ALA A 442 -19.50 3.00 29.89
CA ALA A 442 -19.89 4.25 29.24
C ALA A 442 -20.53 4.12 27.84
N ALA A 443 -20.38 3.02 27.08
CA ALA A 443 -21.00 2.87 25.75
C ALA A 443 -21.04 1.43 25.21
N THR A 444 -22.18 1.02 24.64
CA THR A 444 -22.32 -0.22 23.87
C THR A 444 -21.47 -0.18 22.59
N ILE A 445 -20.64 -1.20 22.36
CA ILE A 445 -19.89 -1.39 21.11
C ILE A 445 -20.81 -2.07 20.09
N TYR A 446 -20.73 -1.66 18.83
CA TYR A 446 -21.50 -2.23 17.72
C TYR A 446 -20.60 -2.92 16.70
N ASN A 447 -20.96 -4.13 16.29
CA ASN A 447 -20.43 -4.77 15.09
C ASN A 447 -21.18 -4.22 13.87
N TYR A 448 -20.49 -3.46 13.03
CA TYR A 448 -21.00 -3.04 11.73
C TYR A 448 -20.58 -4.08 10.70
N HIS A 449 -21.56 -4.82 10.16
CA HIS A 449 -21.32 -5.77 9.09
C HIS A 449 -21.18 -5.00 7.79
N MET A 450 -20.00 -5.09 7.19
CA MET A 450 -19.63 -4.36 5.99
C MET A 450 -19.63 -5.32 4.80
N ASN A 451 -20.03 -4.83 3.64
CA ASN A 451 -19.80 -5.51 2.36
C ASN A 451 -18.30 -5.48 2.02
N LEU A 452 -17.53 -6.31 2.71
CA LEU A 452 -16.08 -6.27 2.83
C LEU A 452 -15.51 -7.69 2.81
N SER A 453 -14.32 -7.83 2.27
CA SER A 453 -13.39 -8.92 2.57
C SER A 453 -12.05 -8.29 2.97
N VAL A 454 -11.65 -8.45 4.24
CA VAL A 454 -10.40 -7.88 4.77
C VAL A 454 -9.19 -8.39 3.98
N PHE A 455 -9.17 -9.68 3.67
CA PHE A 455 -8.08 -10.34 2.95
C PHE A 455 -7.97 -9.93 1.48
N SER A 456 -9.06 -9.44 0.88
CA SER A 456 -9.09 -9.04 -0.53
C SER A 456 -8.84 -7.54 -0.68
N LEU A 457 -9.44 -6.72 0.19
CA LEU A 457 -9.43 -5.26 0.04
C LEU A 457 -8.40 -4.55 0.91
N VAL A 458 -8.09 -5.08 2.08
CA VAL A 458 -7.13 -4.48 3.01
C VAL A 458 -6.06 -5.48 3.51
N PRO A 459 -5.35 -6.16 2.61
CA PRO A 459 -4.42 -7.23 2.98
C PRO A 459 -3.28 -6.76 3.90
N ASP A 460 -2.76 -5.55 3.75
CA ASP A 460 -1.71 -5.01 4.64
C ASP A 460 -2.21 -4.82 6.09
N PHE A 461 -3.51 -4.57 6.31
CA PHE A 461 -4.08 -4.52 7.66
C PHE A 461 -3.95 -5.88 8.34
N TRP A 462 -4.32 -6.94 7.64
CA TRP A 462 -4.20 -8.32 8.13
C TRP A 462 -2.72 -8.75 8.27
N GLY A 463 -1.94 -8.63 7.20
CA GLY A 463 -0.61 -9.23 7.08
C GLY A 463 0.49 -8.50 7.85
N ILE A 464 0.43 -7.16 7.94
CA ILE A 464 1.48 -6.35 8.58
C ILE A 464 0.95 -5.33 9.59
N GLN A 465 -0.33 -5.43 9.97
CA GLN A 465 -0.97 -4.53 10.94
C GLN A 465 -0.94 -3.06 10.50
N GLN A 466 -0.90 -2.79 9.19
CA GLN A 466 -1.01 -1.45 8.63
C GLN A 466 -2.37 -0.85 8.97
N LEU A 467 -2.38 0.39 9.46
CA LEU A 467 -3.61 1.12 9.69
C LEU A 467 -3.90 2.06 8.52
N PHE A 468 -5.19 2.23 8.22
CA PHE A 468 -5.69 3.14 7.20
C PHE A 468 -6.67 4.11 7.86
N PRO A 469 -6.69 5.39 7.48
CA PRO A 469 -7.80 6.25 7.83
C PRO A 469 -9.10 5.67 7.30
N MET A 470 -10.10 5.59 8.17
CA MET A 470 -11.44 5.15 7.83
C MET A 470 -12.45 6.14 8.38
N MET A 471 -13.43 6.53 7.58
CA MET A 471 -14.49 7.43 8.02
C MET A 471 -15.76 7.31 7.16
N PRO A 472 -16.93 7.72 7.69
CA PRO A 472 -18.15 7.83 6.88
C PRO A 472 -17.97 8.78 5.70
N VAL A 473 -18.60 8.46 4.57
CA VAL A 473 -18.59 9.34 3.39
C VAL A 473 -19.55 10.52 3.55
N SER A 474 -20.60 10.37 4.36
CA SER A 474 -21.64 11.38 4.56
C SER A 474 -22.02 11.53 6.04
N ARG A 475 -22.97 12.43 6.33
CA ARG A 475 -23.46 12.74 7.69
C ARG A 475 -22.40 13.29 8.63
N LEU A 476 -21.28 13.79 8.12
CA LEU A 476 -20.20 14.38 8.91
C LEU A 476 -20.57 15.76 9.50
N HIS A 477 -21.79 16.24 9.26
CA HIS A 477 -22.37 17.39 9.97
C HIS A 477 -23.17 16.96 11.23
N GLU A 478 -23.39 15.66 11.40
CA GLU A 478 -24.03 15.03 12.55
C GLU A 478 -22.97 14.43 13.48
N ARG A 479 -23.27 14.36 14.79
CA ARG A 479 -22.36 13.73 15.75
C ARG A 479 -22.50 12.21 15.63
N PRO A 480 -21.42 11.44 15.38
CA PRO A 480 -21.48 9.99 15.48
C PRO A 480 -21.74 9.57 16.94
N THR A 481 -22.61 8.58 17.15
CA THR A 481 -23.07 8.15 18.48
C THR A 481 -22.81 6.69 18.79
N ARG A 482 -22.32 5.90 17.81
CA ARG A 482 -22.02 4.48 17.98
C ARG A 482 -20.52 4.25 17.87
N MET A 483 -19.95 3.55 18.85
CA MET A 483 -18.56 3.08 18.77
C MET A 483 -18.58 1.70 18.12
N ALA A 484 -17.90 1.56 16.98
CA ALA A 484 -18.06 0.40 16.14
C ALA A 484 -16.74 -0.32 15.82
N THR A 485 -16.81 -1.63 15.66
CA THR A 485 -15.83 -2.40 14.90
C THR A 485 -16.43 -2.79 13.55
N LEU A 486 -15.60 -2.95 12.53
CA LEU A 486 -16.08 -3.36 11.20
C LEU A 486 -15.87 -4.86 11.03
N VAL A 487 -16.93 -5.59 10.72
CA VAL A 487 -16.90 -7.04 10.51
C VAL A 487 -17.14 -7.31 9.03
N ASP A 488 -16.34 -8.18 8.43
CA ASP A 488 -16.42 -8.52 7.02
C ASP A 488 -17.40 -9.67 6.74
N LEU A 489 -17.50 -10.11 5.48
CA LEU A 489 -18.41 -11.18 5.05
C LEU A 489 -17.81 -12.59 5.15
N THR A 490 -16.53 -12.70 5.49
CA THR A 490 -15.82 -13.97 5.48
C THR A 490 -16.24 -14.84 6.67
N CYS A 491 -16.02 -16.15 6.56
CA CYS A 491 -16.28 -17.06 7.68
C CYS A 491 -15.11 -17.11 8.68
N ASP A 492 -14.05 -16.33 8.45
CA ASP A 492 -12.85 -16.32 9.27
C ASP A 492 -12.96 -15.25 10.37
N SER A 493 -12.56 -15.60 11.59
CA SER A 493 -12.60 -14.68 12.72
C SER A 493 -11.63 -13.50 12.58
N ASP A 494 -10.59 -13.63 11.77
CA ASP A 494 -9.66 -12.54 11.45
C ASP A 494 -10.26 -11.52 10.47
N GLY A 495 -11.45 -11.80 9.92
CA GLY A 495 -12.27 -10.91 9.07
C GLY A 495 -12.90 -9.73 9.83
N LYS A 496 -12.13 -9.06 10.71
CA LYS A 496 -12.60 -7.94 11.54
C LYS A 496 -11.55 -6.83 11.61
N ILE A 497 -12.00 -5.59 11.48
CA ILE A 497 -11.20 -4.38 11.73
C ILE A 497 -11.58 -3.84 13.11
N GLU A 498 -10.66 -4.04 14.04
CA GLU A 498 -10.79 -3.66 15.47
C GLU A 498 -9.66 -2.73 15.95
N LYS A 499 -8.86 -2.20 15.01
CA LYS A 499 -7.84 -1.19 15.28
C LYS A 499 -7.93 -0.10 14.22
N PHE A 500 -7.92 1.14 14.69
CA PHE A 500 -8.04 2.32 13.86
C PHE A 500 -6.93 3.32 14.19
N ILE A 501 -6.79 4.33 13.34
CA ILE A 501 -5.86 5.45 13.51
C ILE A 501 -5.94 6.03 14.93
N GLY A 502 -4.80 6.41 15.49
CA GLY A 502 -4.69 6.91 16.87
C GLY A 502 -4.69 5.82 17.95
N GLY A 503 -4.56 4.54 17.55
CA GLY A 503 -4.59 3.41 18.49
C GLY A 503 -5.98 3.11 19.05
N ALA A 504 -7.03 3.60 18.39
CA ALA A 504 -8.41 3.38 18.79
C ALA A 504 -8.84 1.93 18.49
N GLU A 505 -9.59 1.31 19.40
CA GLU A 505 -10.16 -0.03 19.20
C GLU A 505 -11.56 0.01 18.55
N THR A 506 -12.11 1.22 18.34
CA THR A 506 -13.42 1.44 17.71
C THR A 506 -13.39 2.66 16.81
N LEU A 507 -14.28 2.67 15.82
CA LEU A 507 -14.55 3.77 14.92
C LEU A 507 -15.90 4.41 15.28
N PRO A 508 -15.96 5.72 15.58
CA PRO A 508 -17.22 6.41 15.77
C PRO A 508 -18.04 6.40 14.47
N LEU A 509 -19.28 5.91 14.49
CA LEU A 509 -20.19 5.86 13.34
C LEU A 509 -21.59 6.37 13.71
N HIS A 510 -22.39 6.66 12.69
CA HIS A 510 -23.80 7.04 12.82
C HIS A 510 -24.69 5.79 12.89
N PRO A 511 -25.81 5.83 13.62
CA PRO A 511 -26.85 4.82 13.52
C PRO A 511 -27.29 4.62 12.07
N LEU A 512 -27.39 3.36 11.65
CA LEU A 512 -28.02 3.02 10.38
C LEU A 512 -29.52 3.31 10.48
N ASP A 513 -30.06 4.00 9.48
CA ASP A 513 -31.49 4.28 9.44
C ASP A 513 -32.24 2.96 9.18
N THR A 514 -33.16 2.59 10.08
CA THR A 514 -33.93 1.34 10.00
C THR A 514 -35.02 1.38 8.93
N VAL A 515 -35.21 2.53 8.30
CA VAL A 515 -36.17 2.77 7.23
C VAL A 515 -35.39 3.38 6.10
N SER A 516 -35.45 2.73 4.94
CA SER A 516 -34.91 3.17 3.67
C SER A 516 -35.02 4.69 3.55
N SER A 517 -33.89 5.39 3.55
CA SER A 517 -33.86 6.83 3.30
C SER A 517 -34.71 7.11 2.06
N PRO A 518 -35.61 8.10 2.08
CA PRO A 518 -36.41 8.47 0.91
C PRO A 518 -35.46 9.03 -0.16
N GLY A 519 -34.93 8.12 -0.99
CA GLY A 519 -33.79 8.37 -1.89
C GLY A 519 -32.92 7.14 -2.16
N GLY A 520 -33.03 6.05 -1.38
CA GLY A 520 -32.36 4.78 -1.68
C GLY A 520 -30.84 4.76 -1.46
N GLY A 521 -30.27 5.69 -0.68
CA GLY A 521 -28.83 5.74 -0.41
C GLY A 521 -28.41 4.87 0.77
N GLY A 522 -27.38 4.02 0.59
CA GLY A 522 -26.75 3.22 1.64
C GLY A 522 -25.88 4.06 2.59
N TYR A 523 -25.36 3.44 3.66
CA TYR A 523 -24.40 4.06 4.57
C TYR A 523 -22.98 3.59 4.23
N TYR A 524 -22.14 4.50 3.77
CA TYR A 524 -20.82 4.17 3.23
C TYR A 524 -19.67 4.60 4.14
N VAL A 525 -18.66 3.74 4.27
CA VAL A 525 -17.38 4.03 4.92
C VAL A 525 -16.28 3.96 3.87
N ALA A 526 -15.45 4.99 3.80
CA ALA A 526 -14.27 5.01 2.95
C ALA A 526 -13.05 4.50 3.72
N VAL A 527 -12.28 3.62 3.10
CA VAL A 527 -10.90 3.30 3.50
C VAL A 527 -9.98 4.14 2.63
N LEU A 528 -9.32 5.11 3.25
CA LEU A 528 -8.49 6.10 2.55
C LEU A 528 -7.03 5.69 2.50
N LEU A 529 -6.28 6.34 1.61
CA LEU A 529 -4.86 6.10 1.39
C LEU A 529 -4.52 4.66 0.95
N SER A 530 -5.48 3.97 0.32
CA SER A 530 -5.39 2.55 -0.03
C SER A 530 -4.81 2.28 -1.42
N GLY A 531 -4.35 3.30 -2.14
CA GLY A 531 -3.91 3.14 -3.54
C GLY A 531 -2.56 2.45 -3.76
N ALA A 532 -1.81 2.21 -2.69
CA ALA A 532 -0.52 1.51 -2.73
C ALA A 532 -0.66 0.11 -2.12
N TYR A 533 -0.13 -0.91 -2.81
CA TYR A 533 -0.05 -2.33 -2.41
C TYR A 533 -1.37 -3.11 -2.29
N GLN A 534 -2.46 -2.48 -1.87
CA GLN A 534 -3.70 -3.21 -1.52
C GLN A 534 -4.23 -4.07 -2.67
N GLU A 535 -4.31 -3.51 -3.88
CA GLU A 535 -4.77 -4.25 -5.06
C GLU A 535 -3.78 -5.35 -5.49
N ALA A 536 -2.48 -5.06 -5.40
CA ALA A 536 -1.42 -5.99 -5.79
C ALA A 536 -1.33 -7.21 -4.88
N LEU A 537 -1.69 -7.05 -3.60
CA LEU A 537 -1.65 -8.07 -2.56
C LEU A 537 -3.01 -8.72 -2.31
N SER A 538 -4.06 -8.34 -3.05
CA SER A 538 -5.41 -8.88 -2.91
C SER A 538 -5.37 -10.41 -2.98
N SER A 539 -5.84 -11.05 -1.90
CA SER A 539 -6.09 -12.49 -1.90
C SER A 539 -7.54 -12.77 -2.36
N LYS A 540 -7.91 -14.06 -2.39
CA LYS A 540 -9.26 -14.53 -2.75
C LYS A 540 -9.86 -15.41 -1.64
N HIS A 541 -9.70 -15.01 -0.39
CA HIS A 541 -10.24 -15.76 0.75
C HIS A 541 -11.76 -15.90 0.63
N ASN A 542 -12.32 -17.09 0.90
CA ASN A 542 -13.72 -17.44 0.60
C ASN A 542 -14.16 -17.22 -0.86
N LEU A 543 -13.22 -17.11 -1.81
CA LEU A 543 -13.49 -16.71 -3.20
C LEU A 543 -14.12 -15.31 -3.33
N PHE A 544 -13.95 -14.43 -2.35
CA PHE A 544 -14.20 -13.01 -2.59
C PHE A 544 -13.09 -12.43 -3.46
N GLY A 545 -13.46 -11.80 -4.57
CA GLY A 545 -12.53 -11.23 -5.54
C GLY A 545 -12.24 -9.75 -5.31
N GLY A 546 -11.60 -9.13 -6.30
CA GLY A 546 -11.42 -7.69 -6.34
C GLY A 546 -12.75 -6.91 -6.38
N PRO A 547 -12.73 -5.61 -6.08
CA PRO A 547 -13.91 -4.75 -6.13
C PRO A 547 -14.21 -4.28 -7.56
N SER A 548 -15.37 -3.66 -7.76
CA SER A 548 -15.61 -2.83 -8.95
C SER A 548 -14.68 -1.60 -8.93
N LEU A 549 -14.37 -1.03 -10.10
CA LEU A 549 -13.43 0.09 -10.20
C LEU A 549 -14.03 1.27 -10.95
N VAL A 550 -13.88 2.46 -10.38
CA VAL A 550 -14.37 3.71 -10.97
C VAL A 550 -13.24 4.72 -11.04
N ARG A 551 -13.00 5.27 -12.23
CA ARG A 551 -12.08 6.39 -12.45
C ARG A 551 -12.88 7.68 -12.54
N VAL A 552 -12.48 8.67 -11.74
CA VAL A 552 -13.18 9.95 -11.59
C VAL A 552 -12.25 11.08 -11.95
N LEU A 553 -12.64 11.90 -12.92
CA LEU A 553 -11.92 13.11 -13.32
C LEU A 553 -12.65 14.34 -12.79
N GLY A 554 -11.89 15.35 -12.35
CA GLY A 554 -12.45 16.65 -11.99
C GLY A 554 -12.95 17.40 -13.22
N GLY A 555 -14.12 18.03 -13.11
CA GLY A 555 -14.66 19.00 -14.07
C GLY A 555 -14.59 20.43 -13.53
N ASP A 556 -15.18 21.35 -14.28
CA ASP A 556 -15.33 22.74 -13.84
C ASP A 556 -16.46 22.85 -12.78
N ASP A 557 -16.39 23.87 -11.92
CA ASP A 557 -17.42 24.19 -10.91
C ASP A 557 -17.91 23.03 -10.00
N GLY A 558 -17.05 22.02 -9.77
CA GLY A 558 -17.35 20.88 -8.88
C GLY A 558 -18.07 19.73 -9.56
N GLU A 559 -18.27 19.83 -10.87
CA GLU A 559 -18.66 18.69 -11.68
C GLU A 559 -17.54 17.64 -11.71
N PHE A 560 -17.93 16.39 -11.96
CA PHE A 560 -17.00 15.29 -12.16
C PHE A 560 -17.50 14.39 -13.29
N ILE A 561 -16.57 13.66 -13.88
CA ILE A 561 -16.88 12.69 -14.93
C ILE A 561 -16.39 11.31 -14.48
N LEU A 562 -17.24 10.30 -14.65
CA LEU A 562 -16.84 8.91 -14.55
C LEU A 562 -16.15 8.51 -15.86
N ASP A 563 -14.81 8.56 -15.86
CA ASP A 563 -13.96 8.29 -17.03
C ASP A 563 -14.01 6.82 -17.44
N THR A 564 -13.87 5.92 -16.47
CA THR A 564 -14.08 4.48 -16.67
C THR A 564 -14.81 3.87 -15.49
N VAL A 565 -15.54 2.81 -15.79
CA VAL A 565 -16.39 2.08 -14.86
C VAL A 565 -16.22 0.60 -15.20
N ASP A 566 -15.38 -0.09 -14.43
CA ASP A 566 -15.00 -1.49 -14.64
C ASP A 566 -15.69 -2.38 -13.59
N LEU A 567 -16.26 -3.50 -14.04
CA LEU A 567 -16.90 -4.47 -13.15
C LEU A 567 -15.85 -5.24 -12.34
N GLY A 568 -16.20 -5.60 -11.11
CA GLY A 568 -15.44 -6.59 -10.36
C GLY A 568 -15.62 -8.00 -10.95
N PRO A 569 -14.71 -8.94 -10.64
CA PRO A 569 -14.76 -10.30 -11.16
C PRO A 569 -16.02 -11.03 -10.71
N THR A 570 -16.64 -11.70 -11.66
CA THR A 570 -17.78 -12.60 -11.48
C THR A 570 -17.39 -13.85 -10.68
N THR A 571 -18.41 -14.50 -10.11
CA THR A 571 -18.24 -15.81 -9.46
C THR A 571 -17.64 -16.84 -10.43
N GLU A 572 -18.03 -16.80 -11.70
CA GLU A 572 -17.45 -17.63 -12.76
C GLU A 572 -15.92 -17.45 -12.87
N GLU A 573 -15.45 -16.22 -13.02
CA GLU A 573 -14.02 -15.94 -13.15
C GLU A 573 -13.23 -16.37 -11.91
N LEU A 574 -13.80 -16.17 -10.73
CA LEU A 574 -13.15 -16.53 -9.46
C LEU A 574 -13.03 -18.04 -9.28
N ILE A 575 -14.09 -18.79 -9.58
CA ILE A 575 -14.05 -20.26 -9.61
C ILE A 575 -13.05 -20.75 -10.66
N GLY A 576 -13.02 -20.11 -11.82
CA GLY A 576 -12.08 -20.44 -12.91
C GLY A 576 -10.62 -20.31 -12.46
N THR A 577 -10.32 -19.38 -11.56
CA THR A 577 -8.96 -19.24 -11.00
C THR A 577 -8.52 -20.41 -10.11
N MET A 578 -9.47 -21.24 -9.65
CA MET A 578 -9.22 -22.50 -8.95
C MET A 578 -9.12 -23.71 -9.89
N ARG A 579 -9.04 -23.47 -11.22
CA ARG A 579 -8.87 -24.47 -12.28
C ARG A 579 -10.08 -25.38 -12.52
N TYR A 580 -11.28 -24.92 -12.15
CA TYR A 580 -12.52 -25.56 -12.58
C TYR A 580 -12.88 -25.14 -14.00
N ASP A 581 -13.29 -26.10 -14.83
CA ASP A 581 -14.02 -25.79 -16.06
C ASP A 581 -15.47 -25.50 -15.68
N ILE A 582 -15.90 -24.26 -15.88
CA ILE A 582 -17.20 -23.78 -15.38
C ILE A 582 -18.35 -24.51 -16.05
N LYS A 583 -18.21 -24.84 -17.34
CA LYS A 583 -19.26 -25.55 -18.08
C LYS A 583 -19.31 -27.01 -17.68
N LYS A 584 -18.17 -27.67 -17.57
CA LYS A 584 -18.10 -29.11 -17.32
C LYS A 584 -18.26 -29.46 -15.85
N ASP A 585 -17.51 -28.80 -14.98
CA ASP A 585 -17.36 -29.22 -13.58
C ASP A 585 -18.39 -28.56 -12.65
N ILE A 586 -19.01 -27.44 -13.07
CA ILE A 586 -20.02 -26.73 -12.29
C ILE A 586 -21.39 -26.79 -12.98
N GLY A 587 -21.54 -26.08 -14.11
CA GLY A 587 -22.82 -25.94 -14.81
C GLY A 587 -23.41 -27.28 -15.23
N GLY A 588 -22.62 -28.12 -15.89
CA GLY A 588 -23.06 -29.44 -16.39
C GLY A 588 -23.44 -30.41 -15.27
N VAL A 589 -22.67 -30.46 -14.18
CA VAL A 589 -22.96 -31.32 -13.02
C VAL A 589 -24.26 -30.89 -12.33
N ILE A 590 -24.46 -29.59 -12.13
CA ILE A 590 -25.69 -29.07 -11.52
C ILE A 590 -26.88 -29.30 -12.47
N GLU A 591 -26.71 -29.08 -13.77
CA GLU A 591 -27.74 -29.29 -14.78
C GLU A 591 -28.22 -30.75 -14.81
N GLU A 592 -27.29 -31.70 -14.89
CA GLU A 592 -27.59 -33.14 -14.86
C GLU A 592 -28.45 -33.48 -13.64
N ARG A 593 -27.99 -33.09 -12.45
CA ARG A 593 -28.70 -33.36 -11.20
C ARG A 593 -30.07 -32.67 -11.11
N ALA A 594 -30.19 -31.44 -11.59
CA ALA A 594 -31.44 -30.69 -11.57
C ALA A 594 -32.47 -31.25 -12.57
N ARG A 595 -32.02 -31.75 -13.73
CA ARG A 595 -32.87 -32.43 -14.71
C ARG A 595 -33.38 -33.77 -14.19
N GLU A 596 -32.55 -34.56 -13.51
CA GLU A 596 -32.99 -35.79 -12.81
C GLU A 596 -34.12 -35.50 -11.81
N LYS A 597 -34.04 -34.34 -11.14
CA LYS A 597 -35.04 -33.89 -10.16
C LYS A 597 -36.18 -33.07 -10.75
N GLN A 598 -36.20 -32.87 -12.08
CA GLN A 598 -37.22 -32.09 -12.80
C GLN A 598 -37.36 -30.63 -12.32
N VAL A 599 -36.26 -29.99 -11.91
CA VAL A 599 -36.23 -28.60 -11.38
C VAL A 599 -35.31 -27.66 -12.17
N TRP A 600 -34.86 -28.07 -13.36
CA TRP A 600 -33.85 -27.33 -14.12
C TRP A 600 -34.25 -25.89 -14.47
N GLU A 601 -35.49 -25.62 -14.88
CA GLU A 601 -35.90 -24.25 -15.27
C GLU A 601 -35.65 -23.23 -14.14
N MET A 602 -35.94 -23.64 -12.89
CA MET A 602 -35.67 -22.84 -11.70
C MET A 602 -34.16 -22.79 -11.40
N VAL A 603 -33.50 -23.96 -11.33
CA VAL A 603 -32.09 -24.06 -10.92
C VAL A 603 -31.16 -23.40 -11.92
N GLY A 604 -31.36 -23.64 -13.23
CA GLY A 604 -30.54 -23.09 -14.30
C GLY A 604 -30.56 -21.56 -14.33
N THR A 605 -31.72 -20.95 -14.09
CA THR A 605 -31.82 -19.49 -13.96
C THR A 605 -31.03 -18.97 -12.76
N LEU A 606 -31.16 -19.62 -11.59
CA LEU A 606 -30.47 -19.21 -10.36
C LEU A 606 -28.94 -19.41 -10.46
N VAL A 607 -28.49 -20.52 -11.03
CA VAL A 607 -27.08 -20.82 -11.25
C VAL A 607 -26.48 -19.85 -12.26
N GLY A 608 -27.20 -19.58 -13.36
CA GLY A 608 -26.78 -18.59 -14.35
C GLY A 608 -26.61 -17.20 -13.73
N ASN A 609 -27.55 -16.77 -12.90
CA ASN A 609 -27.43 -15.49 -12.20
C ASN A 609 -26.25 -15.50 -11.21
N ALA A 610 -26.12 -16.53 -10.39
CA ALA A 610 -25.05 -16.63 -9.39
C ALA A 610 -23.64 -16.62 -10.02
N LEU A 611 -23.46 -17.29 -11.16
CA LEU A 611 -22.18 -17.32 -11.87
C LEU A 611 -21.79 -15.94 -12.45
N ASN A 612 -22.78 -15.11 -12.82
CA ASN A 612 -22.58 -13.82 -13.50
C ASN A 612 -22.56 -12.60 -12.56
N THR A 613 -22.70 -12.79 -11.25
CA THR A 613 -22.60 -11.70 -10.26
C THR A 613 -21.30 -11.79 -9.46
N MET A 614 -20.87 -10.68 -8.89
CA MET A 614 -19.79 -10.72 -7.90
C MET A 614 -20.26 -11.54 -6.68
N PRO A 615 -19.34 -12.19 -5.96
CA PRO A 615 -19.68 -13.01 -4.78
C PRO A 615 -20.08 -12.17 -3.55
N TYR A 616 -19.93 -10.85 -3.64
CA TYR A 616 -20.33 -9.88 -2.61
C TYR A 616 -21.85 -9.74 -2.52
N LEU A 617 -22.33 -9.18 -1.40
CA LEU A 617 -23.78 -9.06 -1.19
C LEU A 617 -24.36 -7.91 -2.02
N VAL A 618 -25.53 -8.15 -2.61
CA VAL A 618 -26.30 -7.20 -3.43
C VAL A 618 -27.68 -7.04 -2.80
N ASP A 619 -28.14 -5.81 -2.61
CA ASP A 619 -29.48 -5.48 -2.08
C ASP A 619 -29.82 -6.18 -0.75
N TYR A 620 -28.84 -6.39 0.12
CA TYR A 620 -29.06 -7.05 1.41
C TYR A 620 -29.96 -6.19 2.31
N GLN A 621 -31.15 -6.71 2.62
CA GLN A 621 -31.97 -6.20 3.71
C GLN A 621 -31.86 -7.15 4.90
N PRO A 622 -31.34 -6.70 6.06
CA PRO A 622 -31.33 -7.53 7.24
C PRO A 622 -32.79 -7.92 7.56
N PRO A 623 -33.07 -9.21 7.85
CA PRO A 623 -34.40 -9.61 8.24
C PRO A 623 -34.84 -8.77 9.46
N PRO A 624 -36.12 -8.36 9.53
CA PRO A 624 -36.62 -7.58 10.66
C PRO A 624 -36.29 -8.33 11.96
N THR A 625 -35.61 -7.66 12.87
CA THR A 625 -35.32 -8.20 14.20
C THR A 625 -36.66 -8.48 14.90
N ALA A 626 -36.88 -9.74 15.25
CA ALA A 626 -38.08 -10.23 15.93
C ALA A 626 -38.26 -9.62 17.33
#